data_AF-A0A819SC34-F1
#
_entry.id   AF-A0A819SC34-F1
#
_cell.length_a   1.000
_cell.length_b   1.000
_cell.length_c   1.000
_cell.angle_alpha   90.00
_cell.angle_beta   90.00
_cell.angle_gamma   90.00
#
_symmetry.space_group_name_H-M   'P 1'
#
loop_
_entity.id
_entity.type
_entity.pdbx_description
1 polymer ?
#
loop_
_entity_poly.entity_id
_entity_poly.type
_entity_poly.pdbx_seq_one_letter_code
_entity_poly.pdbx_strand_id
1 'polypeptide(L)'
;MEVTDKTRADIKGGTLIQYQETLRLLEIAQVPKENVDEFKSVSKFRIFNTNNLWVNLPAIKRVIEDKTLQMEIIVNHKTMDNGLNVIQLETASGAAIQSFEGAQGINVPRRRFLPVKTTSDLLLVMSNLFTLNRGNLVMNAKRSFPSVPLVKLGTSFIKVKDFLSRFQSIPDCLELDSLTVSGDVTFGKGVSLRGTVIIIANHGDRIDIPAGAILENKIVSGNLRILEH
;
A
#
# COMPACT_ATOMS: atom_id res chain seq x y z
N MET A 1 14.99 13.33 0.71
CA MET A 1 14.00 12.26 0.48
C MET A 1 13.30 11.95 1.78
N GLU A 2 11.97 12.00 1.83
CA GLU A 2 11.25 11.53 3.02
C GLU A 2 11.27 9.99 3.03
N VAL A 3 11.65 9.42 4.17
CA VAL A 3 11.57 7.99 4.47
C VAL A 3 10.62 7.76 5.64
N THR A 4 10.08 6.57 5.78
CA THR A 4 9.26 6.20 6.95
C THR A 4 9.64 4.81 7.43
N ASP A 5 9.33 4.50 8.68
CA ASP A 5 9.60 3.18 9.26
C ASP A 5 8.90 2.05 8.48
N LYS A 6 9.63 0.96 8.22
CA LYS A 6 9.13 -0.23 7.54
C LYS A 6 8.15 -0.99 8.43
N THR A 7 7.00 -1.33 7.87
CA THR A 7 6.08 -2.33 8.44
C THR A 7 6.27 -3.67 7.74
N ARG A 8 5.60 -4.73 8.23
CA ARG A 8 5.57 -6.04 7.56
C ARG A 8 5.04 -5.97 6.13
N ALA A 9 4.24 -4.96 5.78
CA ALA A 9 3.74 -4.75 4.43
C ALA A 9 4.78 -4.12 3.48
N ASP A 10 5.83 -3.48 4.01
CA ASP A 10 6.78 -2.67 3.24
C ASP A 10 8.14 -3.36 3.02
N ILE A 11 8.27 -4.65 3.36
CA ILE A 11 9.55 -5.40 3.35
C ILE A 11 10.23 -5.47 1.98
N LYS A 12 9.49 -5.22 0.90
CA LYS A 12 10.00 -5.20 -0.48
C LYS A 12 10.40 -3.81 -0.96
N GLY A 13 10.10 -2.75 -0.20
CA GLY A 13 10.38 -1.38 -0.59
C GLY A 13 11.87 -1.03 -0.49
N GLY A 14 12.35 -0.23 -1.44
CA GLY A 14 13.70 0.32 -1.45
C GLY A 14 14.03 1.12 -0.19
N THR A 15 15.29 1.06 0.24
CA THR A 15 15.80 1.71 1.44
C THR A 15 16.97 2.63 1.12
N LEU A 16 17.16 3.67 1.91
CA LEU A 16 18.39 4.47 1.84
C LEU A 16 19.54 3.73 2.53
N ILE A 17 20.70 3.74 1.89
CA ILE A 17 21.96 3.23 2.42
C ILE A 17 23.08 4.24 2.18
N GLN A 18 24.18 4.09 2.90
CA GLN A 18 25.43 4.76 2.58
C GLN A 18 26.31 3.78 1.78
N TYR A 19 26.78 4.20 0.62
CA TYR A 19 27.64 3.40 -0.26
C TYR A 19 28.66 4.33 -0.93
N GLN A 20 29.95 4.00 -0.81
CA GLN A 20 31.04 4.84 -1.35
C GLN A 20 30.89 6.33 -0.96
N GLU A 21 30.68 6.57 0.34
CA GLU A 21 30.52 7.90 0.96
C GLU A 21 29.26 8.70 0.54
N THR A 22 28.46 8.20 -0.39
CA THR A 22 27.23 8.85 -0.85
C THR A 22 25.98 8.11 -0.37
N LEU A 23 24.85 8.83 -0.29
CA LEU A 23 23.55 8.21 -0.07
C LEU A 23 23.02 7.62 -1.36
N ARG A 24 22.56 6.38 -1.30
CA ARG A 24 21.99 5.65 -2.44
C ARG A 24 20.64 5.03 -2.05
N LEU A 25 19.74 4.96 -3.02
CA LEU A 25 18.52 4.16 -2.90
C LEU A 25 18.81 2.73 -3.34
N LEU A 26 18.78 1.79 -2.41
CA LEU A 26 18.95 0.36 -2.68
C LEU A 26 17.58 -0.29 -2.88
N GLU A 27 17.35 -0.83 -4.07
CA GLU A 27 16.15 -1.60 -4.43
C GLU A 27 16.42 -3.11 -4.38
N ILE A 28 15.37 -3.91 -4.14
CA ILE A 28 15.50 -5.37 -4.04
C ILE A 28 16.11 -6.01 -5.31
N ALA A 29 15.86 -5.43 -6.49
CA ALA A 29 16.39 -5.92 -7.76
C ALA A 29 17.93 -5.78 -7.88
N GLN A 30 18.54 -4.93 -7.05
CA GLN A 30 19.98 -4.70 -7.00
C GLN A 30 20.68 -5.62 -5.98
N VAL A 31 19.91 -6.36 -5.17
CA VAL A 31 20.43 -7.22 -4.11
C VAL A 31 20.68 -8.63 -4.66
N PRO A 32 21.90 -9.19 -4.49
CA PRO A 32 22.19 -10.59 -4.84
C PRO A 32 21.21 -11.55 -4.17
N LYS A 33 20.85 -12.65 -4.85
CA LYS A 33 19.80 -13.58 -4.40
C LYS A 33 20.06 -14.14 -3.00
N GLU A 34 21.31 -14.39 -2.69
CA GLU A 34 21.83 -14.87 -1.41
C GLU A 34 21.64 -13.89 -0.24
N ASN A 35 21.50 -12.58 -0.49
CA ASN A 35 21.35 -11.55 0.53
C ASN A 35 19.92 -10.97 0.61
N VAL A 36 18.98 -11.44 -0.20
CA VAL A 36 17.62 -10.92 -0.28
C VAL A 36 16.89 -10.98 1.06
N ASP A 37 17.09 -12.05 1.83
CA ASP A 37 16.40 -12.20 3.13
C ASP A 37 16.95 -11.24 4.20
N GLU A 38 18.24 -10.90 4.11
CA GLU A 38 18.82 -9.85 4.95
C GLU A 38 18.27 -8.47 4.59
N PHE A 39 18.08 -8.18 3.30
CA PHE A 39 17.48 -6.93 2.82
C PHE A 39 16.04 -6.75 3.30
N LYS A 40 15.26 -7.83 3.32
CA LYS A 40 13.88 -7.82 3.85
C LYS A 40 13.81 -7.67 5.37
N SER A 41 14.93 -7.88 6.07
CA SER A 41 14.95 -7.82 7.52
C SER A 41 14.76 -6.38 8.03
N VAL A 42 13.66 -6.16 8.74
CA VAL A 42 13.35 -4.88 9.39
C VAL A 42 14.33 -4.52 10.52
N SER A 43 15.09 -5.49 11.03
CA SER A 43 16.11 -5.22 12.06
C SER A 43 17.35 -4.54 11.48
N LYS A 44 17.74 -4.91 10.24
CA LYS A 44 18.86 -4.33 9.50
C LYS A 44 18.45 -3.05 8.78
N PHE A 45 17.37 -3.11 7.99
CA PHE A 45 16.85 -1.98 7.24
C PHE A 45 15.52 -1.54 7.85
N ARG A 46 15.55 -0.47 8.64
CA ARG A 46 14.40 -0.01 9.43
C ARG A 46 13.48 0.96 8.68
N ILE A 47 13.96 1.57 7.62
CA ILE A 47 13.27 2.63 6.87
C ILE A 47 13.04 2.21 5.41
N PHE A 48 12.11 2.87 4.74
CA PHE A 48 11.94 2.77 3.29
C PHE A 48 11.54 4.10 2.66
N ASN A 49 11.77 4.21 1.35
CA ASN A 49 11.44 5.39 0.55
C ASN A 49 9.92 5.58 0.43
N THR A 50 9.43 6.78 0.78
CA THR A 50 8.01 7.16 0.62
C THR A 50 7.68 7.69 -0.79
N ASN A 51 8.71 7.97 -1.58
CA ASN A 51 8.66 8.68 -2.86
C ASN A 51 8.20 10.16 -2.77
N ASN A 52 8.12 10.72 -1.56
CA ASN A 52 8.00 12.17 -1.37
C ASN A 52 9.41 12.80 -1.44
N LEU A 53 9.69 13.47 -2.56
CA LEU A 53 11.01 14.02 -2.89
C LEU A 53 10.97 15.54 -2.92
N TRP A 54 11.98 16.15 -2.30
CA TRP A 54 12.24 17.58 -2.33
C TRP A 54 13.59 17.78 -2.99
N VAL A 55 13.63 18.50 -4.10
CA VAL A 55 14.83 18.61 -4.94
C VAL A 55 15.07 20.07 -5.32
N ASN A 56 16.33 20.50 -5.23
CA ASN A 56 16.75 21.85 -5.56
C ASN A 56 16.83 22.01 -7.10
N LEU A 57 16.05 22.92 -7.68
CA LEU A 57 15.98 23.11 -9.13
C LEU A 57 17.32 23.51 -9.78
N PRO A 58 18.11 24.47 -9.23
CA PRO A 58 19.47 24.72 -9.71
C PRO A 58 20.37 23.47 -9.74
N ALA A 59 20.29 22.62 -8.71
CA ALA A 59 21.05 21.38 -8.67
C ALA A 59 20.60 20.40 -9.77
N ILE A 60 19.29 20.30 -10.07
CA ILE A 60 18.78 19.51 -11.20
C ILE A 60 19.39 20.00 -12.52
N LYS A 61 19.38 21.32 -12.74
CA LYS A 61 19.95 21.93 -13.94
C LYS A 61 21.43 21.53 -14.09
N ARG A 62 22.21 21.71 -13.03
CA ARG A 62 23.65 21.37 -12.99
C ARG A 62 23.89 19.90 -13.36
N VAL A 63 23.24 18.95 -12.68
CA VAL A 63 23.50 17.51 -12.93
C VAL A 63 23.08 17.04 -14.32
N ILE A 64 22.10 17.72 -14.94
CA ILE A 64 21.68 17.46 -16.33
C ILE A 64 22.68 18.06 -17.33
N GLU A 65 23.06 19.32 -17.17
CA GLU A 65 23.99 20.01 -18.08
C GLU A 65 25.38 19.38 -18.03
N ASP A 66 25.85 19.02 -16.83
CA ASP A 66 27.15 18.36 -16.62
C ASP A 66 27.10 16.85 -16.95
N LYS A 67 25.91 16.30 -17.25
CA LYS A 67 25.69 14.87 -17.53
C LYS A 67 26.17 13.94 -16.41
N THR A 68 26.03 14.37 -15.15
CA THR A 68 26.43 13.61 -13.95
C THR A 68 25.27 12.86 -13.29
N LEU A 69 24.05 12.99 -13.81
CA LEU A 69 22.89 12.26 -13.34
C LEU A 69 23.04 10.74 -13.60
N GLN A 70 23.12 9.97 -12.52
CA GLN A 70 23.27 8.51 -12.54
C GLN A 70 22.09 7.87 -11.82
N MET A 71 21.43 6.94 -12.52
CA MET A 71 20.31 6.15 -12.00
C MET A 71 20.46 4.72 -12.46
N GLU A 72 20.11 3.76 -11.61
CA GLU A 72 20.14 2.36 -12.00
C GLU A 72 19.01 2.06 -12.98
N ILE A 73 19.33 1.26 -14.01
CA ILE A 73 18.36 0.81 -15.00
C ILE A 73 17.52 -0.30 -14.39
N ILE A 74 16.20 -0.14 -14.49
CA ILE A 74 15.22 -1.15 -14.14
C ILE A 74 14.78 -1.85 -15.43
N VAL A 75 14.94 -3.17 -15.48
CA VAL A 75 14.58 -3.99 -16.63
C VAL A 75 13.28 -4.73 -16.32
N ASN A 76 12.18 -4.31 -16.93
CA ASN A 76 10.89 -4.95 -16.79
C ASN A 76 10.58 -5.84 -18.01
N HIS A 77 10.34 -7.12 -17.76
CA HIS A 77 9.84 -8.04 -18.78
C HIS A 77 8.31 -8.05 -18.73
N LYS A 78 7.67 -7.71 -19.84
CA LYS A 78 6.20 -7.69 -19.96
C LYS A 78 5.76 -8.55 -21.14
N THR A 79 4.59 -9.15 -21.03
CA THR A 79 3.90 -9.81 -22.13
C THR A 79 2.70 -8.95 -22.47
N MET A 80 2.63 -8.47 -23.71
CA MET A 80 1.50 -7.66 -24.19
C MET A 80 0.27 -8.55 -24.42
N ASP A 81 -0.91 -7.93 -24.56
CA ASP A 81 -2.18 -8.65 -24.74
C ASP A 81 -2.21 -9.53 -26.01
N ASN A 82 -1.39 -9.22 -27.00
CA ASN A 82 -1.20 -10.01 -28.22
C ASN A 82 -0.19 -11.17 -28.06
N GLY A 83 0.29 -11.43 -26.84
CA GLY A 83 1.27 -12.47 -26.52
C GLY A 83 2.73 -12.10 -26.82
N LEU A 84 3.01 -10.89 -27.32
CA LEU A 84 4.39 -10.48 -27.61
C LEU A 84 5.15 -10.18 -26.30
N ASN A 85 6.28 -10.84 -26.12
CA ASN A 85 7.20 -10.56 -25.03
C ASN A 85 8.04 -9.32 -25.36
N VAL A 86 8.04 -8.34 -24.46
CA VAL A 86 8.75 -7.07 -24.60
C VAL A 86 9.58 -6.77 -23.37
N ILE A 87 10.66 -6.02 -23.57
CA ILE A 87 11.50 -5.47 -22.51
C ILE A 87 11.23 -3.98 -22.42
N GLN A 88 10.89 -3.50 -21.23
CA GLN A 88 10.73 -2.09 -20.90
C GLN A 88 11.87 -1.67 -19.97
N LEU A 89 12.68 -0.72 -20.42
CA LEU A 89 13.72 -0.11 -19.60
C LEU A 89 13.19 1.17 -18.97
N GLU A 90 13.38 1.33 -17.67
CA GLU A 90 12.99 2.53 -16.94
C GLU A 90 14.01 2.88 -15.84
N THR A 91 13.81 4.02 -15.20
CA THR A 91 14.61 4.48 -14.05
C THR A 91 13.67 4.99 -12.96
N ALA A 92 14.12 4.97 -11.72
CA ALA A 92 13.38 5.51 -10.59
C ALA A 92 13.93 6.89 -10.20
N SER A 93 13.07 7.88 -10.01
CA SER A 93 13.49 9.23 -9.60
C SER A 93 14.27 9.24 -8.29
N GLY A 94 13.93 8.35 -7.35
CA GLY A 94 14.64 8.22 -6.07
C GLY A 94 16.08 7.73 -6.20
N ALA A 95 16.42 7.00 -7.26
CA ALA A 95 17.78 6.51 -7.52
C ALA A 95 18.76 7.65 -7.80
N ALA A 96 18.26 8.77 -8.32
CA ALA A 96 19.07 9.94 -8.64
C ALA A 96 19.72 10.58 -7.40
N ILE A 97 19.30 10.24 -6.18
CA ILE A 97 19.78 10.84 -4.93
C ILE A 97 21.32 10.84 -4.81
N GLN A 98 21.98 9.81 -5.36
CA GLN A 98 23.45 9.69 -5.34
C GLN A 98 24.17 10.77 -6.17
N SER A 99 23.50 11.39 -7.14
CA SER A 99 24.06 12.45 -7.98
C SER A 99 23.97 13.85 -7.37
N PHE A 100 23.37 14.00 -6.18
CA PHE A 100 23.17 15.29 -5.53
C PHE A 100 24.07 15.45 -4.31
N GLU A 101 24.87 16.52 -4.32
CA GLU A 101 25.66 16.95 -3.16
C GLU A 101 24.76 17.36 -1.99
N GLY A 102 25.15 16.96 -0.78
CA GLY A 102 24.37 17.28 0.44
C GLY A 102 23.01 16.60 0.50
N ALA A 103 22.77 15.53 -0.27
CA ALA A 103 21.53 14.77 -0.20
C ALA A 103 21.28 14.23 1.21
N GLN A 104 20.01 14.24 1.64
CA GLN A 104 19.60 13.78 2.97
C GLN A 104 18.29 12.98 2.93
N GLY A 105 18.20 12.00 3.83
CA GLY A 105 16.97 11.32 4.20
C GLY A 105 16.36 11.96 5.46
N ILE A 106 15.04 12.12 5.49
CA ILE A 106 14.32 12.60 6.69
C ILE A 106 13.27 11.56 7.05
N ASN A 107 13.34 11.01 8.28
CA ASN A 107 12.30 10.10 8.76
C ASN A 107 11.05 10.89 9.14
N VAL A 108 9.93 10.61 8.46
CA VAL A 108 8.65 11.28 8.67
C VAL A 108 7.62 10.30 9.23
N PRO A 109 6.60 10.79 9.96
CA PRO A 109 5.53 9.93 10.41
C PRO A 109 4.75 9.34 9.22
N ARG A 110 4.31 8.09 9.34
CA ARG A 110 3.59 7.34 8.29
C ARG A 110 2.34 8.04 7.76
N ARG A 111 1.76 8.99 8.48
CA ARG A 111 0.64 9.84 7.99
C ARG A 111 0.94 10.58 6.68
N ARG A 112 2.22 10.78 6.33
CA ARG A 112 2.64 11.38 5.04
C ARG A 112 2.79 10.34 3.92
N PHE A 113 2.61 9.06 4.23
CA PHE A 113 2.69 7.93 3.32
C PHE A 113 1.42 7.08 3.42
N LEU A 114 0.39 7.50 2.68
CA LEU A 114 -0.90 6.81 2.58
C LEU A 114 -1.20 6.47 1.11
N PRO A 115 -0.42 5.57 0.48
CA PRO A 115 -0.64 5.20 -0.91
C PRO A 115 -1.93 4.37 -1.05
N VAL A 116 -2.72 4.66 -2.07
CA VAL A 116 -3.92 3.88 -2.42
C VAL A 116 -3.60 3.07 -3.69
N LYS A 117 -3.16 1.83 -3.51
CA LYS A 117 -2.73 0.95 -4.63
C LYS A 117 -3.78 -0.11 -4.97
N THR A 118 -4.59 -0.48 -4.00
CA THR A 118 -5.58 -1.54 -4.09
C THR A 118 -6.94 -1.07 -3.59
N THR A 119 -7.99 -1.83 -3.87
CA THR A 119 -9.32 -1.60 -3.30
C THR A 119 -9.37 -1.83 -1.79
N SER A 120 -8.40 -2.58 -1.23
CA SER A 120 -8.24 -2.69 0.23
C SER A 120 -7.82 -1.36 0.84
N ASP A 121 -6.90 -0.64 0.19
CA ASP A 121 -6.51 0.71 0.59
C ASP A 121 -7.66 1.70 0.39
N LEU A 122 -8.41 1.53 -0.71
CA LEU A 122 -9.58 2.36 -1.01
C LEU A 122 -10.67 2.24 0.08
N LEU A 123 -10.94 1.02 0.56
CA LEU A 123 -11.87 0.79 1.66
C LEU A 123 -11.48 1.58 2.91
N LEU A 124 -10.18 1.55 3.26
CA LEU A 124 -9.65 2.28 4.42
C LEU A 124 -9.89 3.78 4.29
N VAL A 125 -9.48 4.40 3.18
CA VAL A 125 -9.57 5.86 2.99
C VAL A 125 -11.01 6.36 2.79
N MET A 126 -11.93 5.50 2.32
CA MET A 126 -13.35 5.83 2.21
C MET A 126 -14.11 5.65 3.53
N SER A 127 -13.59 4.87 4.48
CA SER A 127 -14.25 4.60 5.74
C SER A 127 -14.19 5.77 6.73
N ASN A 128 -14.98 5.68 7.79
CA ASN A 128 -14.95 6.62 8.91
C ASN A 128 -13.65 6.60 9.72
N LEU A 129 -12.67 5.76 9.36
CA LEU A 129 -11.31 5.79 9.89
C LEU A 129 -10.59 7.10 9.55
N PHE A 130 -10.94 7.73 8.43
CA PHE A 130 -10.43 9.03 8.02
C PHE A 130 -11.54 10.06 7.92
N THR A 131 -11.16 11.32 8.11
CA THR A 131 -12.00 12.49 7.87
C THR A 131 -11.38 13.32 6.76
N LEU A 132 -12.21 13.84 5.86
CA LEU A 132 -11.76 14.70 4.77
C LEU A 132 -11.91 16.16 5.18
N ASN A 133 -10.79 16.88 5.27
CA ASN A 133 -10.76 18.30 5.57
C ASN A 133 -10.01 19.06 4.46
N ARG A 134 -10.76 19.80 3.63
CA ARG A 134 -10.22 20.61 2.52
C ARG A 134 -9.27 19.82 1.61
N GLY A 135 -9.67 18.61 1.23
CA GLY A 135 -8.86 17.73 0.37
C GLY A 135 -7.78 16.91 1.10
N ASN A 136 -7.55 17.14 2.41
CA ASN A 136 -6.63 16.35 3.21
C ASN A 136 -7.35 15.26 3.98
N LEU A 137 -6.87 14.02 3.87
CA LEU A 137 -7.31 12.92 4.72
C LEU A 137 -6.56 12.96 6.05
N VAL A 138 -7.33 13.01 7.14
CA VAL A 138 -6.80 13.01 8.51
C VAL A 138 -7.42 11.86 9.26
N MET A 139 -6.60 11.05 9.93
CA MET A 139 -7.09 9.95 10.77
C MET A 139 -8.09 10.50 11.80
N ASN A 140 -9.23 9.83 11.92
CA ASN A 140 -10.31 10.26 12.77
C ASN A 140 -9.86 10.30 14.23
N ALA A 141 -10.07 11.43 14.92
CA ALA A 141 -9.70 11.61 16.32
C ALA A 141 -10.40 10.63 17.28
N LYS A 142 -11.53 10.03 16.85
CA LYS A 142 -12.23 8.98 17.60
C LYS A 142 -11.54 7.61 17.54
N ARG A 143 -10.53 7.43 16.68
CA ARG A 143 -9.78 6.17 16.60
C ARG A 143 -8.89 6.03 17.84
N SER A 144 -9.12 4.98 18.62
CA SER A 144 -8.37 4.73 19.86
C SER A 144 -6.89 4.39 19.66
N PHE A 145 -6.51 3.86 18.49
CA PHE A 145 -5.15 3.45 18.18
C PHE A 145 -4.62 4.13 16.92
N PRO A 146 -3.40 4.71 16.92
CA PRO A 146 -2.86 5.46 15.78
C PRO A 146 -2.47 4.56 14.58
N SER A 147 -2.54 3.24 14.73
CA SER A 147 -2.26 2.29 13.65
C SER A 147 -3.42 2.20 12.66
N VAL A 148 -3.08 2.10 11.38
CA VAL A 148 -4.03 1.79 10.30
C VAL A 148 -4.29 0.27 10.31
N PRO A 149 -5.56 -0.18 10.26
CA PRO A 149 -5.87 -1.59 10.24
C PRO A 149 -5.38 -2.30 8.98
N LEU A 150 -5.11 -3.60 9.11
CA LEU A 150 -4.71 -4.43 7.97
C LEU A 150 -5.96 -4.93 7.23
N VAL A 151 -6.17 -4.47 6.00
CA VAL A 151 -7.30 -4.92 5.16
C VAL A 151 -6.77 -5.73 3.99
N LYS A 152 -7.40 -6.88 3.75
CA LYS A 152 -7.15 -7.75 2.59
C LYS A 152 -8.48 -8.17 1.97
N LEU A 153 -8.82 -7.56 0.84
CA LEU A 153 -9.95 -7.96 0.02
C LEU A 153 -9.49 -8.92 -1.08
N GLY A 154 -10.23 -10.00 -1.27
CA GLY A 154 -9.92 -11.07 -2.23
C GLY A 154 -10.12 -10.66 -3.69
N THR A 155 -9.94 -11.62 -4.58
CA THR A 155 -9.96 -11.41 -6.04
C THR A 155 -11.25 -10.79 -6.57
N SER A 156 -12.39 -11.09 -5.94
CA SER A 156 -13.71 -10.53 -6.24
C SER A 156 -13.80 -9.01 -6.07
N PHE A 157 -12.82 -8.38 -5.43
CA PHE A 157 -12.79 -6.95 -5.14
C PHE A 157 -11.69 -6.20 -5.90
N ILE A 158 -10.92 -6.85 -6.78
CA ILE A 158 -9.76 -6.21 -7.44
C ILE A 158 -10.19 -4.99 -8.26
N LYS A 159 -11.28 -5.12 -9.03
CA LYS A 159 -11.79 -4.02 -9.85
C LYS A 159 -12.63 -3.08 -9.00
N VAL A 160 -12.42 -1.77 -9.16
CA VAL A 160 -13.18 -0.74 -8.44
C VAL A 160 -14.69 -0.89 -8.64
N LYS A 161 -15.14 -1.23 -9.86
CA LYS A 161 -16.56 -1.46 -10.15
C LYS A 161 -17.15 -2.58 -9.27
N ASP A 162 -16.44 -3.71 -9.15
CA ASP A 162 -16.88 -4.86 -8.37
C ASP A 162 -16.78 -4.58 -6.87
N PHE A 163 -15.74 -3.87 -6.44
CA PHE A 163 -15.62 -3.37 -5.08
C PHE A 163 -16.83 -2.49 -4.70
N LEU A 164 -17.17 -1.48 -5.51
CA LEU A 164 -18.27 -0.56 -5.22
C LEU A 164 -19.63 -1.27 -5.23
N SER A 165 -19.86 -2.22 -6.13
CA SER A 165 -21.13 -2.95 -6.18
C SER A 165 -21.33 -3.91 -5.01
N ARG A 166 -20.24 -4.36 -4.37
CA ARG A 166 -20.27 -5.29 -3.23
C ARG A 166 -20.49 -4.62 -1.88
N PHE A 167 -20.31 -3.30 -1.78
CA PHE A 167 -20.57 -2.52 -0.57
C PHE A 167 -21.74 -1.57 -0.80
N GLN A 168 -22.93 -1.89 -0.27
CA GLN A 168 -24.08 -0.98 -0.37
C GLN A 168 -23.84 0.35 0.36
N SER A 169 -23.00 0.32 1.39
CA SER A 169 -22.35 1.49 2.01
C SER A 169 -20.98 1.08 2.54
N ILE A 170 -20.07 2.03 2.69
CA ILE A 170 -18.79 1.76 3.35
C ILE A 170 -19.04 1.42 4.84
N PRO A 171 -18.53 0.30 5.36
CA PRO A 171 -18.72 -0.09 6.74
C PRO A 171 -18.01 0.86 7.72
N ASP A 172 -18.48 0.85 8.96
CA ASP A 172 -17.74 1.42 10.09
C ASP A 172 -16.52 0.53 10.38
N CYS A 173 -15.33 1.15 10.32
CA CYS A 173 -14.04 0.50 10.54
C CYS A 173 -13.26 1.18 11.68
N LEU A 174 -13.92 1.99 12.50
CA LEU A 174 -13.23 2.80 13.51
C LEU A 174 -12.57 1.95 14.59
N GLU A 175 -13.15 0.80 14.93
CA GLU A 175 -12.64 -0.16 15.91
C GLU A 175 -12.00 -1.38 15.24
N LEU A 176 -11.76 -1.35 13.92
CA LEU A 176 -11.15 -2.45 13.18
C LEU A 176 -9.64 -2.53 13.43
N ASP A 177 -9.12 -3.74 13.59
CA ASP A 177 -7.68 -4.02 13.63
C ASP A 177 -7.22 -4.78 12.39
N SER A 178 -8.01 -5.77 11.94
CA SER A 178 -7.74 -6.48 10.70
C SER A 178 -9.00 -7.02 10.04
N LEU A 179 -9.08 -6.90 8.71
CA LEU A 179 -10.14 -7.47 7.88
C LEU A 179 -9.53 -8.35 6.80
N THR A 180 -10.00 -9.59 6.69
CA THR A 180 -9.71 -10.46 5.53
C THR A 180 -11.01 -10.94 4.92
N VAL A 181 -11.23 -10.68 3.64
CA VAL A 181 -12.43 -11.11 2.91
C VAL A 181 -12.01 -11.91 1.69
N SER A 182 -12.52 -13.14 1.56
CA SER A 182 -12.23 -14.04 0.44
C SER A 182 -13.52 -14.61 -0.14
N GLY A 183 -13.56 -14.79 -1.47
CA GLY A 183 -14.69 -15.36 -2.19
C GLY A 183 -15.75 -14.34 -2.61
N ASP A 184 -16.95 -14.83 -2.94
CA ASP A 184 -18.09 -14.00 -3.35
C ASP A 184 -18.83 -13.45 -2.12
N VAL A 185 -18.42 -12.26 -1.66
CA VAL A 185 -18.97 -11.62 -0.45
C VAL A 185 -19.59 -10.27 -0.80
N THR A 186 -20.74 -9.96 -0.21
CA THR A 186 -21.38 -8.64 -0.27
C THR A 186 -21.68 -8.10 1.11
N PHE A 187 -21.80 -6.78 1.22
CA PHE A 187 -22.05 -6.05 2.46
C PHE A 187 -23.26 -5.15 2.30
N GLY A 188 -24.26 -5.35 3.16
CA GLY A 188 -25.42 -4.48 3.29
C GLY A 188 -25.08 -3.09 3.85
N LYS A 189 -26.10 -2.24 3.97
CA LYS A 189 -25.94 -0.89 4.54
C LYS A 189 -25.66 -0.94 6.04
N GLY A 190 -24.85 -0.01 6.54
CA GLY A 190 -24.66 0.19 7.99
C GLY A 190 -23.93 -0.94 8.73
N VAL A 191 -23.12 -1.73 8.03
CA VAL A 191 -22.28 -2.76 8.65
C VAL A 191 -21.16 -2.12 9.51
N SER A 192 -20.85 -2.72 10.67
CA SER A 192 -19.73 -2.32 11.55
C SER A 192 -18.75 -3.50 11.73
N LEU A 193 -17.46 -3.23 11.56
CA LEU A 193 -16.37 -4.20 11.62
C LEU A 193 -15.39 -3.81 12.73
N ARG A 194 -15.16 -4.71 13.69
CA ARG A 194 -14.40 -4.43 14.92
C ARG A 194 -13.40 -5.53 15.24
N GLY A 195 -12.24 -5.16 15.75
CA GLY A 195 -11.14 -6.08 16.06
C GLY A 195 -10.68 -6.86 14.83
N THR A 196 -10.62 -8.19 14.94
CA THR A 196 -10.24 -9.08 13.83
C THR A 196 -11.46 -9.74 13.19
N VAL A 197 -11.73 -9.42 11.91
CA VAL A 197 -12.82 -10.01 11.14
C VAL A 197 -12.27 -10.77 9.93
N ILE A 198 -12.69 -12.03 9.78
CA ILE A 198 -12.33 -12.88 8.65
C ILE A 198 -13.61 -13.41 8.02
N ILE A 199 -13.81 -13.20 6.72
CA ILE A 199 -14.98 -13.65 5.97
C ILE A 199 -14.53 -14.49 4.79
N ILE A 200 -14.96 -15.75 4.72
CA ILE A 200 -14.53 -16.71 3.71
C ILE A 200 -15.75 -17.37 3.08
N ALA A 201 -16.05 -16.98 1.84
CA ALA A 201 -16.91 -17.77 0.95
C ALA A 201 -16.02 -18.70 0.12
N ASN A 202 -16.26 -20.01 0.18
CA ASN A 202 -15.51 -20.98 -0.61
C ASN A 202 -15.92 -20.91 -2.09
N HIS A 203 -15.21 -21.65 -2.94
CA HIS A 203 -15.54 -21.70 -4.36
C HIS A 203 -16.97 -22.21 -4.59
N GLY A 204 -17.77 -21.45 -5.33
CA GLY A 204 -19.19 -21.74 -5.57
C GLY A 204 -20.15 -21.20 -4.50
N ASP A 205 -19.64 -20.83 -3.33
CA ASP A 205 -20.43 -20.24 -2.25
C ASP A 205 -20.50 -18.72 -2.38
N ARG A 206 -21.54 -18.14 -1.78
CA ARG A 206 -21.73 -16.69 -1.66
C ARG A 206 -22.11 -16.35 -0.23
N ILE A 207 -21.64 -15.22 0.29
CA ILE A 207 -22.06 -14.69 1.60
C ILE A 207 -22.55 -13.26 1.41
N ASP A 208 -23.83 -13.04 1.69
CA ASP A 208 -24.41 -11.70 1.82
C ASP A 208 -24.42 -11.31 3.32
N ILE A 209 -23.59 -10.34 3.70
CA ILE A 209 -23.61 -9.79 5.06
C ILE A 209 -24.81 -8.85 5.20
N PRO A 210 -25.76 -9.12 6.12
CA PRO A 210 -27.00 -8.35 6.22
C PRO A 210 -26.74 -6.90 6.61
N ALA A 211 -27.69 -6.04 6.27
CA ALA A 211 -27.67 -4.64 6.70
C ALA A 211 -27.67 -4.52 8.23
N GLY A 212 -26.89 -3.58 8.76
CA GLY A 212 -26.75 -3.36 10.20
C GLY A 212 -25.91 -4.41 10.94
N ALA A 213 -25.32 -5.39 10.25
CA ALA A 213 -24.50 -6.42 10.89
C ALA A 213 -23.30 -5.80 11.63
N ILE A 214 -23.07 -6.28 12.86
CA ILE A 214 -21.89 -5.94 13.66
C ILE A 214 -21.04 -7.19 13.79
N LEU A 215 -19.84 -7.16 13.22
CA LEU A 215 -18.88 -8.27 13.28
C LEU A 215 -17.69 -7.84 14.14
N GLU A 216 -17.54 -8.47 15.30
CA GLU A 216 -16.46 -8.19 16.24
C GLU A 216 -15.73 -9.46 16.63
N ASN A 217 -14.44 -9.54 16.29
CA ASN A 217 -13.58 -10.69 16.60
C ASN A 217 -14.18 -12.03 16.13
N LYS A 218 -14.68 -12.06 14.89
CA LYS A 218 -15.37 -13.23 14.30
C LYS A 218 -14.71 -13.71 13.02
N ILE A 219 -14.83 -15.02 12.83
CA ILE A 219 -14.63 -15.69 11.55
C ILE A 219 -16.01 -16.09 11.03
N VAL A 220 -16.37 -15.63 9.84
CA VAL A 220 -17.63 -15.95 9.15
C VAL A 220 -17.28 -16.76 7.92
N SER A 221 -17.86 -17.96 7.80
CA SER A 221 -17.66 -18.81 6.63
C SER A 221 -18.93 -19.60 6.33
N GLY A 222 -19.16 -19.92 5.06
CA GLY A 222 -20.30 -20.70 4.62
C GLY A 222 -20.93 -20.13 3.35
N ASN A 223 -22.24 -20.37 3.20
CA ASN A 223 -23.04 -19.94 2.06
C ASN A 223 -24.36 -19.36 2.57
N LEU A 224 -24.57 -18.06 2.34
CA LEU A 224 -25.74 -17.31 2.76
C LEU A 224 -26.14 -16.35 1.64
N ARG A 225 -27.37 -16.50 1.13
CA ARG A 225 -27.98 -15.57 0.19
C ARG A 225 -29.15 -14.85 0.82
N ILE A 226 -29.18 -13.53 0.70
CA ILE A 226 -30.28 -12.69 1.15
C ILE A 226 -31.01 -12.17 -0.09
N LEU A 227 -32.28 -12.51 -0.24
CA LEU A 227 -33.12 -12.11 -1.36
C LEU A 227 -34.12 -11.04 -0.91
N GLU A 228 -34.43 -10.10 -1.80
CA GLU A 228 -35.53 -9.15 -1.58
C GLU A 228 -36.87 -9.89 -1.68
N HIS A 229 -37.81 -9.55 -0.79
CA HIS A 229 -39.20 -10.01 -0.81
C HIS A 229 -40.10 -8.90 -1.36
#